data_AF-A0A430QGR2-F1
#
_entry.id   AF-A0A430QGR2-F1
#
_cell.length_a   1.000
_cell.length_b   1.000
_cell.length_c   1.000
_cell.angle_alpha   90.00
_cell.angle_beta   90.00
_cell.angle_gamma   90.00
#
_symmetry.space_group_name_H-M   'P 1'
#
loop_
_entity.id
_entity.type
_entity.pdbx_description
1 polymer ?
#
loop_
_entity_poly.entity_id
_entity_poly.type
_entity_poly.pdbx_seq_one_letter_code
_entity_poly.pdbx_strand_id
1 'polypeptide(L)'
;LKFYTFIGTFSVVSLLTADPVDRLTSLFDVNNHSLEKYDIFNEKQIDDFRLTVVITVCILTGLFQVALGILRLGVLVVYISEPLLSGFTCASAVHVFTSQLNGLFGIRLNRATGPFRVFYIINNFIHIIKETNLVTLLISMICITIICLPSPVLPDIRLVPEVLMESIIVSFVSLATTISLVKLYAKKGGYNVGYTQVCFI
;
A
#
# COMPACT_ATOMS: atom_id res chain seq x y z
N LEU A 1 -24.13 -3.44 15.47
CA LEU A 1 -22.78 -2.91 15.18
C LEU A 1 -22.93 -1.63 14.36
N LYS A 2 -22.56 -0.47 14.91
CA LYS A 2 -22.46 0.77 14.14
C LYS A 2 -21.09 0.75 13.45
N PHE A 3 -21.07 0.47 12.15
CA PHE A 3 -19.86 0.65 11.35
C PHE A 3 -19.65 2.16 11.15
N TYR A 4 -18.64 2.72 11.81
CA TYR A 4 -18.15 4.05 11.49
C TYR A 4 -17.25 3.93 10.26
N THR A 5 -17.80 4.18 9.07
CA THR A 5 -17.02 4.23 7.83
C THR A 5 -16.39 5.61 7.68
N PHE A 6 -15.06 5.67 7.69
CA PHE A 6 -14.33 6.90 7.45
C PHE A 6 -14.31 7.22 5.96
N ILE A 7 -14.69 8.44 5.58
CA ILE A 7 -14.60 8.91 4.19
C ILE A 7 -13.14 9.27 3.93
N GLY A 8 -12.46 8.47 3.09
CA GLY A 8 -11.05 8.63 2.78
C GLY A 8 -10.76 8.56 1.28
N THR A 9 -9.49 8.70 0.92
CA THR A 9 -9.02 8.54 -0.47
C THR A 9 -8.97 7.06 -0.84
N PHE A 10 -9.67 6.69 -1.93
CA PHE A 10 -9.61 5.35 -2.50
C PHE A 10 -8.68 5.35 -3.71
N SER A 11 -7.64 4.52 -3.69
CA SER A 11 -6.63 4.45 -4.76
C SER A 11 -7.23 4.18 -6.13
N VAL A 12 -8.28 3.34 -6.19
CA VAL A 12 -8.98 3.01 -7.43
C VAL A 12 -9.72 4.22 -8.01
N VAL A 13 -10.42 4.98 -7.16
CA VAL A 13 -11.13 6.19 -7.57
C VAL A 13 -10.15 7.25 -8.07
N SER A 14 -9.00 7.40 -7.42
CA SER A 14 -7.94 8.30 -7.89
C SER A 14 -7.43 7.93 -9.29
N LEU A 15 -7.17 6.65 -9.54
CA LEU A 15 -6.72 6.17 -10.86
C LEU A 15 -7.79 6.34 -11.93
N LEU A 16 -9.06 6.04 -11.63
CA LEU A 16 -10.17 6.19 -12.57
C LEU A 16 -10.43 7.65 -12.94
N THR A 17 -10.26 8.58 -12.00
CA THR A 17 -10.36 10.02 -12.26
C THR A 17 -9.13 10.54 -13.01
N ALA A 18 -7.95 9.96 -12.79
CA ALA A 18 -6.71 10.40 -13.45
C ALA A 18 -6.66 10.06 -14.95
N ASP A 19 -7.24 8.94 -15.40
CA ASP A 19 -7.20 8.53 -16.81
C ASP A 19 -7.87 9.53 -17.78
N PRO A 20 -9.10 10.01 -17.58
CA PRO A 20 -9.70 11.02 -18.46
C PRO A 20 -8.95 12.34 -18.42
N VAL A 21 -8.36 12.70 -17.27
CA VAL A 21 -7.55 13.91 -17.10
C VAL A 21 -6.28 13.80 -17.93
N ASP A 22 -5.49 12.75 -17.76
CA ASP A 22 -4.25 12.53 -18.52
C ASP A 22 -4.54 12.42 -20.03
N ARG A 23 -5.64 11.77 -20.42
CA ARG A 23 -6.07 11.70 -21.82
C ARG A 23 -6.38 13.09 -22.39
N LEU A 24 -7.24 13.87 -21.75
CA LEU A 24 -7.62 15.20 -22.23
C LEU A 24 -6.44 16.18 -22.22
N THR A 25 -5.57 16.09 -21.21
CA THR A 25 -4.32 16.88 -21.16
C THR A 25 -3.38 16.52 -22.30
N SER A 26 -3.20 15.23 -22.60
CA SER A 26 -2.34 14.80 -23.72
C SER A 26 -2.87 15.27 -25.08
N LEU A 27 -4.20 15.33 -25.28
CA LEU A 27 -4.80 15.86 -26.50
C LEU A 27 -4.63 17.38 -26.62
N PHE A 28 -4.74 18.10 -25.49
CA PHE A 28 -4.48 19.54 -25.45
C PHE A 28 -3.00 19.84 -25.77
N ASP A 29 -2.07 19.06 -25.20
CA ASP A 29 -0.63 19.19 -25.45
C ASP A 29 -0.26 18.96 -26.92
N VAL A 30 -0.79 17.89 -27.54
CA VAL A 30 -0.58 17.58 -28.97
C VAL A 30 -1.11 18.69 -29.89
N ASN A 31 -2.28 19.26 -29.60
CA ASN A 31 -2.83 20.34 -30.41
C ASN A 31 -1.99 21.63 -30.33
N ASN A 32 -1.43 21.92 -29.15
CA ASN A 32 -0.62 23.13 -28.93
C ASN A 32 0.81 22.98 -29.44
N HIS A 33 1.33 21.77 -29.59
CA HIS A 33 2.67 21.51 -30.15
C HIS A 33 2.82 21.93 -31.63
N SER A 34 1.72 22.25 -32.31
CA SER A 34 1.69 22.89 -33.63
C SER A 34 2.10 24.37 -33.62
N LEU A 35 2.17 25.00 -32.44
CA LEU A 35 2.44 26.42 -32.25
C LEU A 35 3.62 26.58 -31.27
N GLU A 36 4.84 26.70 -31.79
CA GLU A 36 6.02 26.99 -30.97
C GLU A 36 5.88 28.30 -30.18
N LYS A 37 6.15 28.24 -28.87
CA LYS A 37 7.22 29.00 -28.14
C LYS A 37 6.78 29.45 -26.73
N TYR A 38 7.68 29.20 -25.76
CA TYR A 38 7.65 29.47 -24.30
C TYR A 38 7.23 28.30 -23.41
N ASP A 39 8.19 27.40 -23.13
CA ASP A 39 8.04 26.21 -22.28
C ASP A 39 7.55 26.52 -20.85
N ILE A 40 7.91 27.66 -20.28
CA ILE A 40 7.54 28.03 -18.89
C ILE A 40 6.09 28.50 -18.78
N PHE A 41 5.56 29.20 -19.80
CA PHE A 41 4.14 29.58 -19.84
C PHE A 41 3.25 28.40 -20.23
N ASN A 42 3.80 27.38 -20.89
CA ASN A 42 3.06 26.20 -21.31
C ASN A 42 2.84 25.22 -20.14
N GLU A 43 3.85 24.98 -19.28
CA GLU A 43 3.71 24.09 -18.10
C GLU A 43 2.63 24.59 -17.14
N LYS A 44 2.62 25.89 -16.82
CA LYS A 44 1.58 26.48 -15.97
C LYS A 44 0.18 26.39 -16.60
N GLN A 45 0.06 26.61 -17.91
CA GLN A 45 -1.23 26.46 -18.61
C GLN A 45 -1.72 25.01 -18.64
N ILE A 46 -0.81 24.05 -18.78
CA ILE A 46 -1.12 22.62 -18.74
C ILE A 46 -1.63 22.22 -17.35
N ASP A 47 -1.01 22.73 -16.28
CA ASP A 47 -1.43 22.46 -14.90
C ASP A 47 -2.78 23.12 -14.56
N ASP A 48 -2.99 24.37 -14.99
CA ASP A 48 -4.28 25.06 -14.85
C ASP A 48 -5.41 24.33 -15.63
N PHE A 49 -5.09 23.81 -16.81
CA PHE A 49 -6.00 22.99 -17.60
C PHE A 49 -6.31 21.65 -16.90
N ARG A 50 -5.30 20.94 -16.41
CA ARG A 50 -5.46 19.70 -15.62
C ARG A 50 -6.39 19.91 -14.43
N LEU A 51 -6.17 20.98 -13.68
CA LEU A 51 -6.97 21.33 -12.51
C LEU A 51 -8.43 21.60 -12.92
N THR A 52 -8.65 22.30 -14.03
CA THR A 52 -9.98 22.57 -14.57
C THR A 52 -10.71 21.28 -14.96
N VAL A 53 -10.03 20.34 -15.61
CA VAL A 53 -10.61 19.03 -15.97
C VAL A 53 -10.96 18.23 -14.70
N VAL A 54 -10.07 18.19 -13.70
CA VAL A 54 -10.32 17.49 -12.43
C VAL A 54 -11.54 18.07 -11.71
N ILE A 55 -11.66 19.39 -11.62
CA ILE A 55 -12.82 20.04 -11.00
C ILE A 55 -14.11 19.69 -11.75
N THR A 56 -14.08 19.70 -13.08
CA THR A 56 -15.24 19.37 -13.91
C THR A 56 -15.68 17.93 -13.67
N VAL A 57 -14.75 16.97 -13.64
CA VAL A 57 -15.03 15.56 -13.34
C VAL A 57 -15.56 15.40 -11.91
N CYS A 58 -15.00 16.11 -10.94
CA CYS A 58 -15.44 16.09 -9.53
C CYS A 58 -16.89 16.59 -9.36
N ILE A 59 -17.23 17.73 -9.98
CA ILE A 59 -18.60 18.27 -9.92
C ILE A 59 -19.58 17.33 -10.62
N LEU A 60 -19.21 16.81 -11.79
CA LEU A 60 -20.08 15.93 -12.56
C LEU A 60 -20.32 14.59 -11.84
N THR A 61 -19.29 14.00 -11.24
CA THR A 61 -19.42 12.77 -10.44
C THR A 61 -20.29 13.00 -9.20
N GLY A 62 -20.16 14.15 -8.52
CA GLY A 62 -21.06 14.55 -7.43
C GLY A 62 -22.52 14.72 -7.87
N LEU A 63 -22.75 15.35 -9.03
CA LEU A 63 -24.10 15.51 -9.59
C LEU A 63 -24.74 14.15 -9.92
N PHE A 64 -23.97 13.23 -10.53
CA PHE A 64 -24.44 11.87 -10.77
C PHE A 64 -24.75 11.14 -9.46
N GLN A 65 -23.92 11.30 -8.42
CA GLN A 65 -24.18 10.69 -7.12
C GLN A 65 -25.49 11.20 -6.49
N VAL A 66 -25.77 12.50 -6.59
CA VAL A 66 -27.05 13.09 -6.12
C VAL A 66 -28.22 12.55 -6.95
N ALA A 67 -28.09 12.50 -8.28
CA ALA A 67 -29.14 11.99 -9.16
C ALA A 67 -29.46 10.50 -8.87
N LEU A 68 -28.44 9.66 -8.70
CA LEU A 68 -28.59 8.25 -8.32
C LEU A 68 -29.23 8.11 -6.93
N GLY A 69 -28.91 9.01 -6.00
CA GLY A 69 -29.52 9.07 -4.67
C GLY A 69 -31.01 9.41 -4.71
N ILE A 70 -31.42 10.39 -5.51
CA ILE A 70 -32.83 10.78 -5.70
C ILE A 70 -33.62 9.63 -6.35
N LEU A 71 -33.05 8.99 -7.36
CA LEU A 71 -33.66 7.84 -8.04
C LEU A 71 -33.68 6.56 -7.18
N ARG A 72 -33.14 6.61 -5.95
CA ARG A 72 -33.00 5.48 -5.02
C ARG A 72 -32.30 4.26 -5.66
N LEU A 73 -31.42 4.51 -6.64
CA LEU A 73 -30.67 3.46 -7.33
C LEU A 73 -29.57 2.84 -6.46
N GLY A 74 -29.42 3.27 -5.20
CA GLY A 74 -28.57 2.60 -4.21
C GLY A 74 -28.93 1.12 -4.00
N VAL A 75 -30.19 0.73 -4.24
CA VAL A 75 -30.63 -0.68 -4.21
C VAL A 75 -29.97 -1.49 -5.33
N LEU A 76 -29.69 -0.90 -6.49
CA LEU A 76 -29.07 -1.58 -7.62
C LEU A 76 -27.62 -2.00 -7.31
N VAL A 77 -26.91 -1.21 -6.50
CA VAL A 77 -25.53 -1.53 -6.06
C VAL A 77 -25.51 -2.79 -5.20
N VAL A 78 -26.57 -3.04 -4.43
CA VAL A 78 -26.72 -4.27 -3.62
C VAL A 78 -26.91 -5.52 -4.49
N TYR A 79 -27.39 -5.34 -5.72
CA TYR A 79 -27.58 -6.45 -6.67
C TYR A 79 -26.32 -6.82 -7.46
N ILE A 80 -25.20 -6.10 -7.26
CA ILE A 80 -23.94 -6.52 -7.88
C ILE A 80 -23.46 -7.79 -7.18
N SER A 81 -23.19 -8.83 -7.96
CA SER A 81 -22.78 -10.13 -7.44
C SER A 81 -21.42 -10.04 -6.73
N GLU A 82 -21.28 -10.76 -5.61
CA GLU A 82 -20.01 -10.84 -4.87
C GLU A 82 -18.80 -11.24 -5.74
N PRO A 83 -18.93 -12.18 -6.72
CA PRO A 83 -17.85 -12.50 -7.64
C PRO A 83 -17.42 -11.31 -8.51
N LEU A 84 -18.36 -10.44 -8.90
CA LEU A 84 -18.04 -9.23 -9.68
C LEU A 84 -17.26 -8.23 -8.83
N LEU A 85 -17.68 -8.01 -7.58
CA LEU A 85 -16.96 -7.13 -6.64
C LEU A 85 -15.54 -7.67 -6.38
N SER A 86 -15.42 -8.96 -6.09
CA SER A 86 -14.13 -9.61 -5.86
C SER A 86 -13.20 -9.48 -7.07
N GLY A 87 -13.71 -9.76 -8.27
CA GLY A 87 -12.97 -9.59 -9.52
C GLY A 87 -12.54 -8.14 -9.76
N PHE A 88 -13.43 -7.18 -9.52
CA PHE A 88 -13.13 -5.75 -9.64
C PHE A 88 -12.05 -5.29 -8.65
N THR A 89 -12.12 -5.71 -7.38
CA THR A 89 -11.12 -5.40 -6.37
C THR A 89 -9.77 -6.03 -6.69
N CYS A 90 -9.74 -7.29 -7.13
CA CYS A 90 -8.51 -7.97 -7.55
C CYS A 90 -7.85 -7.26 -8.75
N ALA A 91 -8.63 -6.96 -9.79
CA ALA A 91 -8.15 -6.22 -10.96
C ALA A 91 -7.64 -4.81 -10.57
N SER A 92 -8.36 -4.13 -9.69
CA SER A 92 -7.96 -2.82 -9.17
C SER A 92 -6.69 -2.88 -8.34
N ALA A 93 -6.48 -3.92 -7.54
CA ALA A 93 -5.24 -4.12 -6.77
C ALA A 93 -4.03 -4.30 -7.70
N VAL A 94 -4.16 -5.12 -8.75
CA VAL A 94 -3.11 -5.28 -9.77
C VAL A 94 -2.84 -3.96 -10.49
N HIS A 95 -3.88 -3.19 -10.80
CA HIS A 95 -3.76 -1.89 -11.46
C HIS A 95 -3.06 -0.84 -10.58
N VAL A 96 -3.40 -0.78 -9.28
CA VAL A 96 -2.74 0.08 -8.29
C VAL A 96 -1.28 -0.33 -8.13
N PHE A 97 -1.01 -1.63 -7.94
CA PHE A 97 0.36 -2.15 -7.83
C PHE A 97 1.22 -1.73 -9.03
N THR A 98 0.70 -1.91 -10.25
CA THR A 98 1.38 -1.53 -11.49
C THR A 98 1.72 -0.03 -11.54
N SER A 99 0.84 0.83 -10.99
CA SER A 99 1.07 2.28 -10.93
C SER A 99 2.12 2.68 -9.87
N GLN A 100 2.31 1.87 -8.83
CA GLN A 100 3.31 2.11 -7.78
C GLN A 100 4.70 1.55 -8.13
N LEU A 101 4.84 0.68 -9.14
CA LEU A 101 6.12 0.13 -9.58
C LEU A 101 7.17 1.21 -9.89
N ASN A 102 6.75 2.34 -10.49
CA ASN A 102 7.65 3.45 -10.80
C ASN A 102 8.32 4.03 -9.55
N GLY A 103 7.57 4.15 -8.45
CA GLY A 103 8.09 4.62 -7.16
C GLY A 103 8.94 3.59 -6.43
N LEU A 104 8.60 2.30 -6.55
CA LEU A 104 9.32 1.20 -5.89
C LEU A 104 10.72 0.98 -6.47
N PHE A 105 10.85 1.05 -7.79
CA PHE A 105 12.11 0.77 -8.52
C PHE A 105 12.87 2.06 -8.90
N GLY A 106 12.29 3.25 -8.67
CA GLY A 106 12.96 4.53 -8.95
C GLY A 106 13.22 4.79 -10.44
N ILE A 107 12.44 4.15 -11.33
CA ILE A 107 12.56 4.26 -12.79
C ILE A 107 11.42 5.10 -13.37
N ARG A 108 11.75 5.92 -14.36
CA ARG A 108 10.76 6.77 -15.05
C ARG A 108 10.14 6.00 -16.21
N LEU A 109 9.08 5.24 -15.95
CA LEU A 109 8.28 4.66 -17.03
C LEU A 109 7.38 5.73 -17.64
N ASN A 110 7.36 5.77 -18.97
CA ASN A 110 6.46 6.64 -19.70
C ASN A 110 5.00 6.25 -19.39
N ARG A 111 4.16 7.24 -19.06
CA ARG A 111 2.74 6.99 -18.79
C ARG A 111 2.04 6.73 -20.12
N ALA A 112 1.68 5.48 -20.38
CA ALA A 112 0.86 5.12 -21.53
C ALA A 112 -0.63 5.38 -21.25
N THR A 113 -1.39 5.85 -22.23
CA THR A 113 -2.85 6.07 -22.12
C THR A 113 -3.58 5.12 -23.05
N GLY A 114 -4.64 4.43 -22.59
CA GLY A 114 -5.48 3.56 -23.42
C GLY A 114 -5.84 2.18 -22.84
N PRO A 115 -6.74 1.43 -23.49
CA PRO A 115 -7.06 0.05 -23.10
C PRO A 115 -5.81 -0.84 -23.21
N PHE A 116 -5.66 -1.82 -22.31
CA PHE A 116 -4.47 -2.68 -22.16
C PHE A 116 -3.18 -2.03 -21.61
N ARG A 117 -3.25 -0.79 -21.12
CA ARG A 117 -2.11 -0.06 -20.51
C ARG A 117 -1.28 -0.89 -19.51
N VAL A 118 -1.93 -1.66 -18.64
CA VAL A 118 -1.25 -2.47 -17.60
C VAL A 118 -0.24 -3.44 -18.23
N PHE A 119 -0.61 -4.11 -19.32
CA PHE A 119 0.28 -5.05 -20.02
C PHE A 119 1.46 -4.34 -20.67
N TYR A 120 1.23 -3.17 -21.28
CA TYR A 120 2.31 -2.36 -21.86
C TYR A 120 3.32 -1.89 -20.81
N ILE A 121 2.83 -1.42 -19.65
CA ILE A 121 3.69 -0.98 -18.55
C ILE A 121 4.52 -2.15 -18.02
N ILE A 122 3.91 -3.32 -17.82
CA ILE A 122 4.63 -4.52 -17.34
C ILE A 122 5.69 -4.97 -18.36
N ASN A 123 5.36 -4.99 -19.65
CA ASN A 123 6.33 -5.35 -20.69
C ASN A 123 7.51 -4.37 -20.72
N ASN A 124 7.23 -3.07 -20.64
CA ASN A 124 8.26 -2.04 -20.59
C ASN A 124 9.13 -2.14 -19.32
N PHE A 125 8.50 -2.45 -18.18
CA PHE A 125 9.17 -2.67 -16.91
C PHE A 125 10.21 -3.81 -16.98
N ILE A 126 9.85 -4.95 -17.60
CA ILE A 126 10.76 -6.10 -17.75
C ILE A 126 12.01 -5.73 -18.55
N HIS A 127 11.89 -4.87 -19.56
CA HIS A 127 13.03 -4.42 -20.35
C HIS A 127 13.94 -3.43 -19.60
N ILE A 128 13.35 -2.54 -18.79
CA ILE A 128 14.06 -1.44 -18.10
C ILE A 128 14.57 -1.84 -16.70
N ILE A 129 14.19 -3.02 -16.18
CA ILE A 129 14.55 -3.47 -14.82
C ILE A 129 16.05 -3.43 -14.50
N LYS A 130 16.92 -3.52 -15.51
CA LYS A 130 18.38 -3.48 -15.34
C LYS A 130 18.92 -2.09 -15.02
N GLU A 131 18.19 -1.03 -15.35
CA GLU A 131 18.58 0.38 -15.09
C GLU A 131 18.01 0.91 -13.76
N THR A 132 17.58 0.00 -12.87
CA THR A 132 16.96 0.32 -11.58
C THR A 132 17.92 1.06 -10.64
N ASN A 133 17.42 2.09 -9.95
CA ASN A 133 18.15 2.75 -8.88
C ASN A 133 18.13 1.88 -7.61
N LEU A 134 19.27 1.25 -7.30
CA LEU A 134 19.40 0.37 -6.13
C LEU A 134 19.10 1.08 -4.80
N VAL A 135 19.36 2.38 -4.69
CA VAL A 135 19.11 3.15 -3.45
C VAL A 135 17.61 3.25 -3.19
N THR A 136 16.82 3.61 -4.21
CA THR A 136 15.35 3.70 -4.09
C THR A 136 14.74 2.33 -3.80
N LEU A 137 15.27 1.27 -4.42
CA LEU A 137 14.82 -0.09 -4.18
C LEU A 137 15.10 -0.56 -2.75
N LEU A 138 16.28 -0.26 -2.19
CA LEU A 138 16.59 -0.59 -0.79
C LEU A 138 15.66 0.12 0.19
N ILE A 139 15.42 1.42 -0.03
CA ILE A 139 14.53 2.21 0.83
C ILE A 139 13.10 1.65 0.77
N SER A 140 12.58 1.37 -0.43
CA SER A 140 11.22 0.83 -0.58
C SER A 140 11.07 -0.54 0.08
N MET A 141 12.09 -1.42 -0.04
CA MET A 141 12.10 -2.73 0.64
C MET A 141 12.13 -2.62 2.17
N ILE A 142 12.93 -1.70 2.72
CA ILE A 142 12.96 -1.46 4.17
C ILE A 142 11.60 -0.96 4.65
N CYS A 143 11.00 0.02 3.94
CA CYS A 143 9.69 0.54 4.27
C CYS A 143 8.60 -0.55 4.23
N ILE A 144 8.57 -1.37 3.17
CA ILE A 144 7.60 -2.48 3.05
C ILE A 144 7.80 -3.47 4.20
N THR A 145 9.04 -3.80 4.54
CA THR A 145 9.34 -4.71 5.65
C THR A 145 8.81 -4.16 6.97
N ILE A 146 9.07 -2.89 7.28
CA ILE A 146 8.59 -2.23 8.50
C ILE A 146 7.05 -2.21 8.55
N ILE A 147 6.38 -1.89 7.44
CA ILE A 147 4.91 -1.83 7.36
C ILE A 147 4.28 -3.22 7.48
N CYS A 148 4.94 -4.26 6.96
CA CYS A 148 4.45 -5.63 7.00
C CYS A 148 4.64 -6.28 8.37
N LEU A 149 5.47 -5.70 9.25
CA LEU A 149 5.55 -6.16 10.63
C LEU A 149 4.16 -6.00 11.29
N PRO A 150 3.68 -7.03 12.01
CA PRO A 150 2.42 -6.92 12.72
C PRO A 150 2.49 -5.72 13.66
N SER A 151 1.43 -4.90 13.67
CA SER A 151 1.32 -3.77 14.58
C SER A 151 1.67 -4.24 15.99
N PRO A 152 2.58 -3.58 16.72
CA PRO A 152 2.92 -3.98 18.08
C PRO A 152 1.65 -3.90 18.92
N VAL A 153 1.01 -5.04 19.15
CA VAL A 153 -0.17 -5.14 20.00
C VAL A 153 0.35 -5.10 21.42
N LEU A 154 0.06 -4.01 22.14
CA LEU A 154 0.34 -3.95 23.57
C LEU A 154 -0.46 -5.07 24.25
N PRO A 155 0.16 -5.92 25.08
CA PRO A 155 -0.55 -6.96 25.79
C PRO A 155 -1.62 -6.33 26.69
N ASP A 156 -2.84 -6.85 26.62
CA ASP A 156 -3.95 -6.39 27.45
C ASP A 156 -3.65 -6.69 28.92
N ILE A 157 -3.27 -5.66 29.67
CA ILE A 157 -2.92 -5.74 31.10
C ILE A 157 -4.07 -6.25 32.00
N ARG A 158 -5.29 -6.36 31.45
CA ARG A 158 -6.48 -6.85 32.16
C ARG A 158 -6.53 -8.37 32.29
N LEU A 159 -5.86 -9.11 31.40
CA LEU A 159 -5.79 -10.57 31.47
C LEU A 159 -4.66 -11.05 32.39
N VAL A 160 -3.75 -10.16 32.81
CA VAL A 160 -2.63 -10.44 33.72
C VAL A 160 -3.04 -11.19 35.00
N PRO A 161 -4.10 -10.81 35.75
CA PRO A 161 -4.49 -11.54 36.95
C PRO A 161 -5.04 -12.95 36.67
N GLU A 162 -5.58 -13.21 35.47
CA GLU A 162 -6.17 -14.50 35.09
C GLU A 162 -5.09 -15.51 34.66
N VAL A 163 -4.03 -15.05 33.98
CA VAL A 163 -2.91 -15.90 33.52
C VAL A 163 -1.70 -15.91 34.47
N LEU A 164 -1.80 -15.25 35.63
CA LEU A 164 -0.69 -15.06 36.57
C LEU A 164 -0.12 -16.39 37.06
N MET A 165 -0.99 -17.33 37.44
CA MET A 165 -0.58 -18.63 37.98
C MET A 165 0.11 -19.50 36.93
N GLU A 166 -0.37 -19.47 35.68
CA GLU A 166 0.26 -20.19 34.57
C GLU A 166 1.64 -19.62 34.24
N SER A 167 1.78 -18.30 34.26
CA SER A 167 3.04 -17.62 33.98
C SER A 167 4.11 -17.92 35.04
N ILE A 168 3.73 -18.02 36.33
CA ILE A 168 4.65 -18.43 37.40
C ILE A 168 5.19 -19.82 37.13
N ILE A 169 4.33 -20.80 36.81
CA ILE A 169 4.75 -22.18 36.53
C ILE A 169 5.69 -22.22 35.33
N VAL A 170 5.34 -21.54 34.23
CA VAL A 170 6.17 -21.46 33.02
C VAL A 170 7.53 -20.82 33.31
N SER A 171 7.60 -19.81 34.19
CA SER A 171 8.87 -19.17 34.55
C SER A 171 9.83 -20.13 35.27
N PHE A 172 9.32 -20.95 36.20
CA PHE A 172 10.13 -21.97 36.88
C PHE A 172 10.62 -23.05 35.92
N VAL A 173 9.77 -23.50 34.99
CA VAL A 173 10.14 -24.47 33.96
C VAL A 173 11.22 -23.89 33.04
N SER A 174 11.05 -22.64 32.59
CA SER A 174 12.03 -21.94 31.74
C SER A 174 13.39 -21.76 32.42
N LEU A 175 13.40 -21.43 33.72
CA LEU A 175 14.63 -21.35 34.50
C LEU A 175 15.29 -22.73 34.65
N ALA A 176 14.51 -23.77 34.94
CA ALA A 176 15.03 -25.13 35.09
C ALA A 176 15.63 -25.67 33.78
N THR A 177 14.99 -25.43 32.64
CA THR A 177 15.53 -25.83 31.32
C THR A 177 16.77 -25.03 30.97
N THR A 178 16.81 -23.73 31.27
CA THR A 178 17.98 -22.88 31.05
C THR A 178 19.18 -23.33 31.88
N ILE A 179 18.98 -23.60 33.18
CA ILE A 179 20.04 -24.14 34.06
C ILE A 179 20.51 -25.52 33.57
N SER A 180 19.59 -26.36 33.11
CA SER A 180 19.92 -27.70 32.58
C SER A 180 20.77 -27.60 31.31
N LEU A 181 20.44 -26.68 30.39
CA LEU A 181 21.23 -26.40 29.19
C LEU A 181 22.62 -25.86 29.55
N VAL A 182 22.71 -24.90 30.48
CA VAL A 182 23.99 -24.33 30.94
C VAL A 182 24.90 -25.40 31.52
N LYS A 183 24.38 -26.30 32.37
CA LYS A 183 25.16 -27.42 32.93
C LYS A 183 25.59 -28.41 31.85
N LEU A 184 24.74 -28.68 30.87
CA LEU A 184 25.05 -29.57 29.74
C LEU A 184 26.20 -29.01 28.89
N TYR A 185 26.16 -27.71 28.57
CA TYR A 185 27.24 -27.06 27.83
C TYR A 185 28.54 -26.93 28.65
N ALA A 186 28.44 -26.61 29.94
CA ALA A 186 29.59 -26.52 30.84
C ALA A 186 30.34 -27.87 30.97
N LYS A 187 29.60 -28.97 31.11
CA LYS A 187 30.16 -30.32 31.16
C LYS A 187 30.84 -30.74 29.85
N LYS A 188 30.33 -30.25 28.71
CA LYS A 188 30.92 -30.51 27.39
C LYS A 188 32.19 -29.67 27.13
N GLY A 189 32.33 -28.52 27.80
CA GLY A 189 33.46 -27.61 27.68
C GLY A 189 34.52 -27.68 28.80
N GLY A 190 34.33 -28.51 29.84
CA GLY A 190 35.31 -28.69 30.92
C GLY A 190 35.35 -27.57 31.97
N TYR A 191 34.34 -26.69 32.04
CA TYR A 191 34.29 -25.56 33.00
C TYR A 191 33.36 -25.86 34.19
N ASN A 192 33.75 -25.42 35.39
CA ASN A 192 32.98 -25.59 36.63
C ASN A 192 32.14 -24.33 36.88
N VAL A 193 30.82 -24.40 36.65
CA VAL A 193 29.93 -23.22 36.70
C VAL A 193 29.25 -23.13 38.07
N GLY A 194 29.50 -22.02 38.78
CA GLY A 194 28.89 -21.70 40.07
C GLY A 194 27.44 -21.24 39.94
N TYR A 195 26.59 -21.69 40.87
CA TYR A 195 25.12 -21.50 40.90
C TYR A 195 24.64 -20.05 40.99
N THR A 196 25.51 -19.11 41.36
CA THR A 196 25.16 -17.71 41.63
C THR A 196 25.06 -16.85 40.35
N GLN A 197 25.53 -17.33 39.20
CA GLN A 197 25.58 -16.53 37.96
C GLN A 197 24.33 -16.62 37.06
N VAL A 198 23.34 -17.46 37.39
CA VAL A 198 22.18 -17.73 36.52
C VAL A 198 20.90 -17.00 36.94
N CYS A 199 20.95 -16.18 38.00
CA CYS A 199 19.77 -15.44 38.49
C CYS A 199 19.66 -14.00 37.96
N PHE A 200 20.59 -13.55 37.10
CA PHE A 200 20.69 -12.15 36.65
C PHE A 200 20.66 -11.96 35.12
N ILE A 201 20.13 -12.93 34.38
CA ILE A 201 19.80 -12.78 32.95
C ILE A 201 18.32 -13.10 32.76
#